data_AF-A0A379GB30-F1
#
_entry.id   AF-A0A379GB30-F1
#
_cell.length_a   1.000
_cell.length_b   1.000
_cell.length_c   1.000
_cell.angle_alpha   90.00
_cell.angle_beta   90.00
_cell.angle_gamma   90.00
#
_symmetry.space_group_name_H-M   'P 1'
#
loop_
_entity.id
_entity.type
_entity.pdbx_description
1 polymer ?
#
loop_
_entity_poly.entity_id
_entity_poly.type
_entity_poly.pdbx_seq_one_letter_code
_entity_poly.pdbx_strand_id
1 'polypeptide(L)'
;MPAKVRGKLPSRAAIYNGALSPTLIAAYSNSIMDNFMMEVQGSGYVDYGDGKPLTFFGYAGKNGHPYRSIGKVLIDNGEVEKEAMSMLAIREWADKHSEQEVRKLLEQNPSFVFFKPEPFTPVRGASAIPLIAKASVASDRSIIPAGTVLLAEIPILDNTGKFTGQYQMRLMVALDVGGSH
;
A
#
# COMPACT_ATOMS: atom_id res chain seq x y z
N MET A 1 14.93 -7.73 -2.27
CA MET A 1 15.13 -7.43 -0.84
C MET A 1 16.62 -7.43 -0.53
N PRO A 2 17.15 -6.47 0.24
CA PRO A 2 18.54 -6.52 0.73
C PRO A 2 18.79 -7.80 1.53
N ALA A 3 20.04 -8.27 1.56
CA ALA A 3 20.42 -9.42 2.39
C ALA A 3 20.06 -9.15 3.86
N LYS A 4 19.61 -10.17 4.59
CA LYS A 4 19.27 -10.04 6.02
C LYS A 4 20.54 -9.67 6.81
N VAL A 5 20.62 -8.42 7.24
CA VAL A 5 21.64 -7.94 8.17
C VAL A 5 21.12 -8.13 9.60
N ARG A 6 22.01 -8.41 10.57
CA ARG A 6 21.67 -8.31 12.00
C ARG A 6 21.28 -6.86 12.31
N GLY A 7 20.00 -6.57 12.51
CA GLY A 7 19.48 -5.24 12.86
C GLY A 7 18.45 -4.68 11.89
N LYS A 8 18.09 -3.41 12.08
CA LYS A 8 17.18 -2.69 11.16
C LYS A 8 17.94 -2.30 9.90
N LEU A 9 17.28 -2.39 8.75
CA LEU A 9 17.76 -1.80 7.50
C LEU A 9 17.62 -0.25 7.58
N PRO A 10 18.23 0.51 6.65
CA PRO A 10 18.12 1.97 6.63
C PRO A 10 16.66 2.47 6.67
N SER A 11 16.44 3.61 7.32
CA SER A 11 15.12 4.28 7.35
C SER A 11 14.74 4.78 5.96
N ARG A 12 13.45 5.09 5.74
CA ARG A 12 12.98 5.71 4.49
C ARG A 12 13.82 6.91 4.06
N ALA A 13 14.08 7.85 4.97
CA ALA A 13 14.90 9.03 4.66
C ALA A 13 16.33 8.66 4.24
N ALA A 14 16.95 7.67 4.89
CA ALA A 14 18.26 7.18 4.47
C ALA A 14 18.20 6.50 3.09
N ILE A 15 17.14 5.72 2.80
CA ILE A 15 16.93 5.07 1.51
C ILE A 15 16.75 6.12 0.39
N TYR A 16 15.95 7.17 0.61
CA TYR A 16 15.81 8.29 -0.33
C TYR A 16 17.11 9.06 -0.56
N ASN A 17 18.04 9.00 0.40
CA ASN A 17 19.38 9.56 0.29
C ASN A 17 20.43 8.54 -0.23
N GLY A 18 20.01 7.42 -0.78
CA GLY A 18 20.91 6.47 -1.45
C GLY A 18 21.63 5.48 -0.53
N ALA A 19 21.10 5.20 0.66
CA ALA A 19 21.71 4.23 1.58
C ALA A 19 21.70 2.76 1.09
N LEU A 20 21.02 2.46 -0.03
CA LEU A 20 20.99 1.12 -0.62
C LEU A 20 21.82 1.06 -1.89
N SER A 21 22.40 -0.11 -2.17
CA SER A 21 23.07 -0.37 -3.45
C SER A 21 22.11 -0.15 -4.62
N PRO A 22 22.53 0.55 -5.70
CA PRO A 22 21.74 0.69 -6.92
C PRO A 22 21.32 -0.64 -7.57
N THR A 23 22.08 -1.72 -7.32
CA THR A 23 21.76 -3.06 -7.82
C THR A 23 20.45 -3.65 -7.24
N LEU A 24 19.89 -3.02 -6.21
CA LEU A 24 18.62 -3.43 -5.58
C LEU A 24 17.40 -2.71 -6.17
N ILE A 25 17.60 -1.74 -7.07
CA ILE A 25 16.52 -1.00 -7.71
C ILE A 25 15.84 -1.93 -8.72
N ALA A 26 14.53 -2.14 -8.53
CA ALA A 26 13.74 -2.97 -9.42
C ALA A 26 13.13 -2.16 -10.59
N ALA A 27 12.76 -0.91 -10.34
CA ALA A 27 12.20 0.01 -11.32
C ALA A 27 12.36 1.46 -10.84
N TYR A 28 12.27 2.41 -11.79
CA TYR A 28 12.16 3.84 -11.50
C TYR A 28 10.74 4.29 -11.84
N SER A 29 10.01 4.75 -10.83
CA SER A 29 8.69 5.37 -11.01
C SER A 29 8.83 6.86 -11.33
N ASN A 30 7.77 7.46 -11.86
CA ASN A 30 7.63 8.91 -12.00
C ASN A 30 6.98 9.60 -10.77
N SER A 31 6.60 8.87 -9.73
CA SER A 31 5.88 9.41 -8.57
C SER A 31 6.31 8.76 -7.26
N ILE A 32 6.88 9.55 -6.35
CA ILE A 32 7.25 9.09 -5.00
C ILE A 32 6.02 8.78 -4.13
N MET A 33 4.90 9.46 -4.40
CA MET A 33 3.64 9.22 -3.72
C MET A 33 3.03 7.88 -4.14
N ASP A 34 3.06 7.53 -5.43
CA ASP A 34 2.55 6.23 -5.87
C ASP A 34 3.37 5.07 -5.34
N ASN A 35 4.69 5.25 -5.23
CA ASN A 35 5.53 4.29 -4.49
C ASN A 35 5.05 4.13 -3.05
N PHE A 36 4.84 5.23 -2.33
CA PHE A 36 4.34 5.16 -0.95
C PHE A 36 2.98 4.48 -0.85
N MET A 37 2.06 4.78 -1.75
CA MET A 37 0.75 4.14 -1.81
C MET A 37 0.89 2.64 -2.05
N MET A 38 1.77 2.22 -2.96
CA MET A 38 2.09 0.80 -3.19
C MET A 38 2.64 0.13 -1.93
N GLU A 39 3.46 0.83 -1.14
CA GLU A 39 3.96 0.34 0.14
C GLU A 39 2.86 0.15 1.19
N VAL A 40 1.90 1.08 1.25
CA VAL A 40 0.74 0.97 2.16
C VAL A 40 -0.18 -0.17 1.73
N GLN A 41 -0.42 -0.37 0.43
CA GLN A 41 -1.24 -1.46 -0.10
C GLN A 41 -0.53 -2.82 -0.04
N GLY A 42 0.81 -2.84 0.07
CA GLY A 42 1.62 -4.06 0.14
C GLY A 42 1.89 -4.74 -1.20
N SER A 43 1.29 -4.26 -2.30
CA SER A 43 1.60 -4.71 -3.66
C SER A 43 1.15 -3.69 -4.70
N GLY A 44 1.59 -3.87 -5.95
CA GLY A 44 1.16 -3.03 -7.06
C GLY A 44 1.50 -3.62 -8.42
N TYR A 45 0.94 -3.01 -9.46
CA TYR A 45 1.32 -3.30 -10.84
C TYR A 45 2.14 -2.14 -11.39
N VAL A 46 3.19 -2.48 -12.12
CA VAL A 46 4.04 -1.53 -12.82
C VAL A 46 3.83 -1.73 -14.31
N ASP A 47 3.47 -0.64 -14.99
CA ASP A 47 3.48 -0.51 -16.43
C ASP A 47 4.81 0.15 -16.85
N TYR A 48 5.56 -0.51 -17.74
CA TYR A 48 6.80 0.03 -18.27
C TYR A 48 6.60 0.85 -19.57
N GLY A 49 5.37 0.90 -20.10
CA GLY A 49 5.06 1.63 -21.33
C GLY A 49 5.64 1.01 -22.60
N ASP A 50 6.16 -0.22 -22.53
CA ASP A 50 6.77 -0.93 -23.66
C ASP A 50 5.79 -1.87 -24.39
N GLY A 51 4.50 -1.80 -24.04
CA GLY A 51 3.43 -2.64 -24.60
C GLY A 51 3.42 -4.07 -24.09
N LYS A 52 4.31 -4.45 -23.16
CA LYS A 52 4.28 -5.76 -22.50
C LYS A 52 3.22 -5.81 -21.41
N PRO A 53 2.83 -7.03 -20.95
CA PRO A 53 1.95 -7.17 -19.81
C PRO A 53 2.51 -6.48 -18.56
N LEU A 54 1.60 -5.98 -17.71
CA LEU A 54 1.93 -5.38 -16.43
C LEU A 54 2.77 -6.34 -15.57
N THR A 55 3.79 -5.82 -14.91
CA THR A 55 4.60 -6.59 -13.96
C THR A 55 4.02 -6.43 -12.56
N PHE A 56 3.77 -7.55 -11.88
CA PHE A 56 3.28 -7.52 -10.50
C PHE A 56 4.44 -7.38 -9.53
N PHE A 57 4.31 -6.48 -8.55
CA PHE A 57 5.26 -6.28 -7.47
C PHE A 57 4.61 -6.73 -6.17
N GLY A 58 4.98 -7.93 -5.73
CA GLY A 58 4.49 -8.51 -4.48
C GLY A 58 5.37 -8.12 -3.28
N TYR A 59 4.78 -8.10 -2.08
CA TYR A 59 5.51 -7.87 -0.82
C TYR A 59 6.66 -8.87 -0.64
N ALA A 60 7.86 -8.36 -0.35
CA ALA A 60 9.05 -9.17 -0.07
C ALA A 60 9.64 -8.95 1.33
N GLY A 61 9.27 -7.88 2.01
CA GLY A 61 9.74 -7.60 3.37
C GLY A 61 9.66 -6.11 3.74
N LYS A 62 10.11 -5.78 4.95
CA LYS A 62 10.18 -4.40 5.46
C LYS A 62 11.53 -4.10 6.11
N ASN A 63 11.86 -2.82 6.25
CA ASN A 63 13.14 -2.37 6.82
C ASN A 63 13.28 -2.51 8.35
N GLY A 64 12.18 -2.82 9.06
CA GLY A 64 12.18 -3.05 10.51
C GLY A 64 12.00 -1.79 11.37
N HIS A 65 11.76 -0.62 10.76
CA HIS A 65 11.31 0.57 11.51
C HIS A 65 9.79 0.53 11.70
N PRO A 66 9.26 1.10 12.81
CA PRO A 66 7.82 1.17 13.02
C PRO A 66 7.18 2.12 12.01
N TYR A 67 5.99 1.74 11.52
CA TYR A 67 5.20 2.60 10.66
C TYR A 67 4.67 3.81 11.45
N ARG A 68 4.71 4.99 10.82
CA ARG A 68 4.02 6.19 11.30
C ARG A 68 3.02 6.65 10.25
N SER A 69 1.80 6.95 10.68
CA SER A 69 0.71 7.40 9.79
C SER A 69 0.98 8.80 9.29
N ILE A 70 1.19 8.95 7.97
CA ILE A 70 1.31 10.26 7.33
C ILE A 70 -0.02 11.03 7.34
N GLY A 71 -1.16 10.33 7.34
CA GLY A 71 -2.47 10.97 7.50
C GLY A 71 -2.60 11.62 8.87
N LYS A 72 -2.08 10.98 9.93
CA LYS A 72 -2.02 11.60 11.24
C LYS A 72 -1.13 12.86 11.23
N VAL A 73 0.01 12.82 10.54
CA VAL A 73 0.89 14.01 10.42
C VAL A 73 0.15 15.17 9.74
N LEU A 74 -0.57 14.90 8.65
CA LEU A 74 -1.35 15.94 7.96
C LEU A 74 -2.47 16.53 8.84
N ILE A 75 -3.14 15.70 9.64
CA ILE A 75 -4.14 16.16 10.62
C ILE A 75 -3.48 17.02 11.69
N ASP A 76 -2.37 16.53 12.27
CA ASP A 76 -1.68 17.22 13.37
C ASP A 76 -1.10 18.57 12.90
N ASN A 77 -0.77 18.70 11.61
CA ASN A 77 -0.34 19.95 10.98
C ASN A 77 -1.51 20.88 10.56
N GLY A 78 -2.76 20.41 10.63
CA GLY A 78 -3.94 21.16 10.18
C GLY A 78 -4.07 21.28 8.66
N GLU A 79 -3.42 20.40 7.89
CA GLU A 79 -3.40 20.45 6.43
C GLU A 79 -4.59 19.69 5.81
N VAL A 80 -5.12 18.71 6.53
CA VAL A 80 -6.30 17.93 6.15
C VAL A 80 -7.13 17.66 7.40
N GLU A 81 -8.42 17.99 7.35
CA GLU A 81 -9.37 17.71 8.43
C GLU A 81 -9.49 16.20 8.71
N LYS A 82 -9.64 15.84 9.99
CA LYS A 82 -9.68 14.45 10.44
C LYS A 82 -10.82 13.67 9.79
N GLU A 83 -11.98 14.31 9.62
CA GLU A 83 -13.19 13.73 9.05
C GLU A 83 -13.08 13.50 7.54
N ALA A 84 -12.21 14.26 6.87
CA ALA A 84 -11.93 14.13 5.44
C ALA A 84 -10.73 13.21 5.14
N MET A 85 -10.01 12.77 6.17
CA MET A 85 -8.77 12.01 6.00
C MET A 85 -9.00 10.67 5.31
N SER A 86 -8.37 10.50 4.15
CA SER A 86 -8.43 9.29 3.33
C SER A 86 -7.17 9.16 2.48
N MET A 87 -6.98 8.00 1.85
CA MET A 87 -5.88 7.83 0.88
C MET A 87 -6.02 8.78 -0.32
N LEU A 88 -7.26 9.07 -0.73
CA LEU A 88 -7.53 10.05 -1.78
C LEU A 88 -7.12 11.45 -1.32
N ALA A 89 -7.50 11.86 -0.11
CA ALA A 89 -7.11 13.16 0.43
C ALA A 89 -5.59 13.34 0.53
N ILE A 90 -4.85 12.29 0.92
CA ILE A 90 -3.38 12.31 0.94
C ILE A 90 -2.80 12.48 -0.47
N ARG A 91 -3.40 11.82 -1.48
CA ARG A 91 -2.98 11.97 -2.88
C ARG A 91 -3.27 13.40 -3.37
N GLU A 92 -4.48 13.89 -3.17
CA GLU A 92 -4.86 15.26 -3.55
C GLU A 92 -4.00 16.32 -2.86
N TRP A 93 -3.60 16.07 -1.61
CA TRP A 93 -2.64 16.91 -0.92
C TRP A 93 -1.31 16.91 -1.66
N ALA A 94 -0.76 15.74 -2.00
CA ALA A 94 0.53 15.66 -2.68
C ALA A 94 0.52 16.27 -4.08
N ASP A 95 -0.58 16.15 -4.82
CA ASP A 95 -0.74 16.75 -6.15
C ASP A 95 -0.71 18.29 -6.12
N LYS A 96 -0.97 18.89 -4.96
CA LYS A 96 -0.96 20.36 -4.73
C LYS A 96 0.35 20.88 -4.15
N HIS A 97 1.31 20.01 -3.83
CA HIS A 97 2.56 20.38 -3.17
C HIS A 97 3.78 19.99 -4.03
N SER A 98 4.92 20.63 -3.76
CA SER A 98 6.18 20.33 -4.44
C SER A 98 6.69 18.94 -4.05
N GLU A 99 7.51 18.35 -4.93
CA GLU A 99 8.14 17.04 -4.66
C GLU A 99 8.97 17.05 -3.35
N GLN A 100 9.57 18.19 -3.00
CA GLN A 100 10.34 18.35 -1.76
C GLN A 100 9.45 18.31 -0.52
N GLU A 101 8.27 18.94 -0.56
CA GLU A 101 7.29 18.91 0.52
C GLU A 101 6.70 17.51 0.69
N VAL A 102 6.34 16.87 -0.42
CA VAL A 102 5.88 15.47 -0.42
C VAL A 102 6.94 14.57 0.19
N ARG A 103 8.19 14.69 -0.25
CA ARG A 103 9.31 13.93 0.31
C ARG A 103 9.44 14.14 1.82
N LYS A 104 9.40 15.39 2.30
CA LYS A 104 9.50 15.72 3.72
C LYS A 104 8.37 15.11 4.56
N LEU A 105 7.14 15.07 4.03
CA LEU A 105 6.01 14.39 4.65
C LEU A 105 6.27 12.88 4.73
N LEU A 106 6.63 12.25 3.60
CA LEU A 106 6.83 10.81 3.54
C LEU A 106 7.96 10.35 4.48
N GLU A 107 9.04 11.13 4.59
CA GLU A 107 10.16 10.86 5.51
C GLU A 107 9.77 10.82 6.99
N GLN A 108 8.61 11.37 7.38
CA GLN A 108 8.05 11.21 8.74
C GLN A 108 7.70 9.75 9.07
N ASN A 109 7.51 8.91 8.05
CA ASN A 109 7.34 7.47 8.20
C ASN A 109 8.68 6.73 7.94
N PRO A 110 9.41 6.30 8.98
CA PRO A 110 10.70 5.65 8.80
C PRO A 110 10.58 4.22 8.24
N SER A 111 9.40 3.60 8.28
CA SER A 111 9.14 2.28 7.70
C SER A 111 9.25 2.33 6.17
N PHE A 112 9.81 1.27 5.59
CA PHE A 112 9.97 1.10 4.15
C PHE A 112 9.70 -0.35 3.75
N VAL A 113 8.94 -0.55 2.68
CA VAL A 113 8.58 -1.88 2.15
C VAL A 113 9.43 -2.23 0.93
N PHE A 114 9.87 -3.48 0.87
CA PHE A 114 10.58 -4.05 -0.27
C PHE A 114 9.66 -4.98 -1.04
N PHE A 115 9.78 -4.94 -2.36
CA PHE A 115 8.99 -5.77 -3.26
C PHE A 115 9.85 -6.77 -4.02
N LYS A 116 9.17 -7.76 -4.60
CA LYS A 116 9.74 -8.70 -5.55
C LYS A 116 8.91 -8.61 -6.84
N PRO A 117 9.54 -8.26 -7.98
CA PRO A 117 8.86 -8.30 -9.27
C PRO A 117 8.59 -9.76 -9.66
N GLU A 118 7.39 -10.02 -10.13
CA GLU A 118 6.94 -11.32 -10.63
C GLU A 118 6.27 -11.12 -11.99
N PRO A 119 6.44 -12.05 -12.95
CA PRO A 119 5.68 -12.04 -14.19
C PRO A 119 4.19 -11.93 -13.86
N PHE A 120 3.40 -11.27 -14.73
CA PHE A 120 1.98 -11.01 -14.49
C PHE A 120 1.29 -12.15 -13.74
N THR A 121 1.02 -11.90 -12.48
CA THR A 121 0.21 -12.77 -11.63
C THR A 121 -1.06 -12.02 -11.26
N PRO A 122 -2.23 -12.66 -11.31
CA PRO A 122 -3.41 -12.10 -10.65
C PRO A 122 -3.06 -11.84 -9.17
N VAL A 123 -3.38 -10.65 -8.65
CA VAL A 123 -3.04 -10.14 -7.30
C VAL A 123 -3.14 -11.27 -6.29
N ARG A 124 -2.14 -11.56 -5.46
CA ARG A 124 -2.19 -12.63 -4.43
C ARG A 124 -2.18 -12.04 -3.03
N GLY A 125 -2.99 -12.58 -2.12
CA GLY A 125 -3.03 -12.16 -0.71
C GLY A 125 -2.01 -12.94 0.13
N ALA A 126 -1.94 -12.65 1.43
CA ALA A 126 -1.07 -13.35 2.38
C ALA A 126 -1.25 -14.88 2.45
N SER A 127 -2.32 -15.43 1.86
CA SER A 127 -2.55 -16.88 1.73
C SER A 127 -2.00 -17.49 0.43
N ALA A 128 -1.21 -16.74 -0.35
CA ALA A 128 -0.63 -17.14 -1.65
C ALA A 128 -1.67 -17.50 -2.76
N ILE A 129 -2.96 -17.31 -2.49
CA ILE A 129 -4.06 -17.48 -3.44
C ILE A 129 -4.31 -16.16 -4.17
N PRO A 130 -4.53 -16.17 -5.49
CA PRO A 130 -4.97 -14.99 -6.23
C PRO A 130 -6.26 -14.38 -5.64
N LEU A 131 -6.15 -13.16 -5.13
CA LEU A 131 -7.24 -12.25 -4.81
C LEU A 131 -8.00 -11.91 -6.09
N ILE A 132 -9.27 -12.29 -6.09
CA ILE A 132 -10.23 -11.80 -7.06
C ILE A 132 -10.80 -10.51 -6.47
N ALA A 133 -10.69 -9.41 -7.23
CA ALA A 133 -11.20 -8.11 -6.80
C ALA A 133 -12.68 -8.23 -6.40
N LYS A 134 -13.00 -7.69 -5.22
CA LYS A 134 -14.35 -7.69 -4.63
C LYS A 134 -14.96 -9.08 -4.31
N ALA A 135 -14.15 -10.14 -4.38
CA ALA A 135 -14.48 -11.50 -3.95
C ALA A 135 -13.46 -12.04 -2.93
N SER A 136 -12.56 -11.18 -2.45
CA SER A 136 -11.55 -11.51 -1.44
C SER A 136 -11.37 -10.35 -0.46
N VAL A 137 -11.11 -10.68 0.80
CA VAL A 137 -10.96 -9.70 1.89
C VAL A 137 -9.79 -10.03 2.82
N ALA A 138 -9.26 -8.99 3.47
CA ALA A 138 -8.35 -9.13 4.59
C ALA A 138 -9.15 -9.33 5.90
N SER A 139 -8.70 -10.24 6.77
CA SER A 139 -9.34 -10.50 8.05
C SER A 139 -8.32 -10.72 9.19
N ASP A 140 -8.79 -10.59 10.43
CA ASP A 140 -8.07 -11.08 11.60
C ASP A 140 -8.20 -12.61 11.67
N ARG A 141 -7.08 -13.32 11.56
CA ARG A 141 -7.04 -14.79 11.55
C ARG A 141 -7.49 -15.43 12.86
N SER A 142 -7.44 -14.70 13.98
CA SER A 142 -7.91 -15.21 15.27
C SER A 142 -9.44 -15.30 15.34
N ILE A 143 -10.14 -14.50 14.52
CA ILE A 143 -11.61 -14.42 14.50
C ILE A 143 -12.16 -15.07 13.22
N ILE A 144 -11.62 -14.70 12.06
CA ILE A 144 -12.05 -15.19 10.74
C ILE A 144 -10.83 -15.84 10.07
N PRO A 145 -10.69 -17.18 10.17
CA PRO A 145 -9.57 -17.91 9.58
C PRO A 145 -9.47 -17.72 8.06
N ALA A 146 -8.25 -17.84 7.54
CA ALA A 146 -8.01 -17.82 6.10
C ALA A 146 -8.78 -18.97 5.40
N GLY A 147 -9.40 -18.66 4.25
CA GLY A 147 -10.27 -19.56 3.50
C GLY A 147 -11.75 -19.49 3.86
N THR A 148 -12.14 -18.72 4.89
CA THR A 148 -13.55 -18.57 5.28
C THR A 148 -14.36 -17.89 4.18
N VAL A 149 -15.52 -18.47 3.85
CA VAL A 149 -16.49 -17.89 2.92
C VAL A 149 -17.41 -16.94 3.67
N LEU A 150 -17.56 -15.73 3.16
CA LEU A 150 -18.35 -14.65 3.74
C LEU A 150 -19.44 -14.24 2.75
N LEU A 151 -20.66 -14.08 3.25
CA LEU A 151 -21.74 -13.40 2.54
C LEU A 151 -21.95 -12.04 3.23
N ALA A 152 -21.75 -10.95 2.51
CA ALA A 152 -21.80 -9.60 3.09
C ALA A 152 -22.55 -8.60 2.21
N GLU A 153 -23.27 -7.68 2.84
CA GLU A 153 -23.78 -6.46 2.21
C GLU A 153 -22.69 -5.40 2.18
N ILE A 154 -22.17 -5.12 0.99
CA ILE A 154 -21.10 -4.13 0.79
C ILE A 154 -21.72 -2.80 0.37
N PRO A 155 -21.42 -1.68 1.09
CA PRO A 155 -21.92 -0.37 0.71
C PRO A 155 -21.34 0.06 -0.65
N ILE A 156 -22.19 0.62 -1.50
CA ILE A 156 -21.77 1.21 -2.78
C ILE A 156 -21.35 2.66 -2.53
N LEU A 157 -20.16 3.01 -2.99
CA LEU A 157 -19.61 4.36 -2.94
C LEU A 157 -19.63 4.99 -4.33
N ASP A 158 -19.83 6.30 -4.41
CA ASP A 158 -19.68 7.07 -5.65
C ASP A 158 -18.19 7.33 -5.99
N ASN A 159 -17.95 8.05 -7.10
CA ASN A 159 -16.59 8.36 -7.56
C ASN A 159 -15.78 9.25 -6.60
N THR A 160 -16.43 9.84 -5.60
CA THR A 160 -15.80 10.65 -4.55
C THR A 160 -15.62 9.86 -3.24
N GLY A 161 -15.98 8.57 -3.24
CA GLY A 161 -15.91 7.72 -2.06
C GLY A 161 -17.08 7.90 -1.09
N LYS A 162 -18.14 8.63 -1.46
CA LYS A 162 -19.30 8.85 -0.59
C LYS A 162 -20.33 7.74 -0.74
N PHE A 163 -20.90 7.30 0.37
CA PHE A 163 -21.93 6.27 0.38
C PHE A 163 -23.19 6.73 -0.36
N THR A 164 -23.69 5.88 -1.26
CA THR A 164 -24.84 6.18 -2.14
C THR A 164 -26.19 5.82 -1.52
N GLY A 165 -26.21 5.20 -0.35
CA GLY A 165 -27.45 4.65 0.24
C GLY A 165 -27.79 3.23 -0.24
N GLN A 166 -26.99 2.66 -1.14
CA GLN A 166 -27.23 1.34 -1.72
C GLN A 166 -26.21 0.31 -1.26
N TYR A 167 -26.65 -0.93 -1.09
CA TYR A 167 -25.79 -2.07 -0.76
C TYR A 167 -25.76 -3.08 -1.90
N GLN A 168 -24.69 -3.85 -1.94
CA GLN A 168 -24.55 -4.98 -2.83
C GLN A 168 -24.18 -6.24 -2.05
N MET A 169 -25.04 -7.25 -2.10
CA MET A 169 -24.74 -8.58 -1.58
C MET A 169 -23.61 -9.22 -2.36
N ARG A 170 -22.57 -9.68 -1.66
CA ARG A 170 -21.38 -10.28 -2.24
C ARG A 170 -20.94 -11.50 -1.46
N LEU A 171 -20.50 -12.52 -2.20
CA LEU A 171 -19.80 -13.67 -1.64
C LEU A 171 -18.29 -13.43 -1.78
N MET A 172 -17.56 -13.58 -0.69
CA MET A 172 -16.13 -13.26 -0.59
C MET A 172 -15.39 -14.35 0.19
N VAL A 173 -14.06 -14.42 0.03
CA VAL A 173 -13.20 -15.33 0.79
C VAL A 173 -12.15 -14.55 1.57
N ALA A 174 -11.95 -14.87 2.84
CA ALA A 174 -10.87 -14.32 3.65
C ALA A 174 -9.52 -14.87 3.16
N LEU A 175 -8.75 -14.08 2.43
CA LEU A 175 -7.51 -14.53 1.77
C LEU A 175 -6.28 -13.71 2.15
N ASP A 176 -6.46 -12.60 2.87
CA ASP A 176 -5.38 -11.72 3.29
C ASP A 176 -5.46 -11.41 4.79
N VAL A 177 -4.39 -10.84 5.36
CA VAL A 177 -4.33 -10.49 6.79
C VAL A 177 -4.35 -8.99 6.97
N GLY A 178 -5.33 -8.49 7.72
CA GLY A 178 -5.39 -7.09 8.13
C GLY A 178 -4.54 -6.87 9.37
N GLY A 179 -3.47 -6.08 9.27
CA GLY A 179 -2.55 -5.80 10.37
C GLY A 179 -2.91 -4.57 11.22
N SER A 180 -4.16 -4.10 11.21
CA SER A 180 -4.55 -2.91 11.97
C SER A 180 -5.06 -3.25 13.37
N HIS A 181 -4.18 -3.86 14.18
CA HIS A 181 -4.13 -3.76 15.64
C HIS A 181 -2.66 -3.67 16.06
#